data_AF-A0AA42N357-F1
#
_entry.id   AF-A0AA42N357-F1
#
_cell.length_a   1.000
_cell.length_b   1.000
_cell.length_c   1.000
_cell.angle_alpha   90.00
_cell.angle_beta   90.00
_cell.angle_gamma   90.00
#
_symmetry.space_group_name_H-M   'P 1'
#
loop_
_entity.id
_entity.type
_entity.pdbx_description
1 polymer ?
#
loop_
_entity_poly.entity_id
_entity_poly.type
_entity_poly.pdbx_seq_one_letter_code
_entity_poly.pdbx_strand_id
1 'polypeptide(L)'
;MTLMSKAEYADRRGWSRPYVSKLVGQGRLVITADGKVDAEASDELLAASADPSKAGVAQRHHQDRVEKGVYAHIAPSAAPSPALVPPGPAGTTPDYQKARARREHALALLAEDEHRKSRGELVEQALVDSAAFTAARTLRDLMLGIPPKVAGELVTLTDPWEIERRLVQAIRRALEDADRQLQSAQGDTETN
;
A
#
# COMPACT_ATOMS: atom_id res chain seq x y z
N MET A 1 -40.03 -8.42 9.76
CA MET A 1 -39.87 -7.95 11.16
C MET A 1 -40.16 -9.06 12.15
N THR A 2 -39.28 -10.05 12.16
CA THR A 2 -39.38 -11.16 13.11
C THR A 2 -38.78 -10.74 14.46
N LEU A 3 -39.63 -10.28 15.38
CA LEU A 3 -39.24 -9.93 16.74
C LEU A 3 -39.23 -11.19 17.61
N MET A 4 -38.08 -11.53 18.17
CA MET A 4 -37.93 -12.68 19.05
C MET A 4 -37.14 -12.32 20.30
N SER A 5 -37.31 -13.08 21.37
CA SER A 5 -36.53 -12.90 22.59
C SER A 5 -35.04 -13.23 22.33
N LYS A 6 -34.15 -12.72 23.18
CA LYS A 6 -32.71 -13.01 23.08
C LYS A 6 -32.41 -14.53 23.16
N ALA A 7 -33.23 -15.28 23.89
CA ALA A 7 -33.12 -16.73 24.01
C ALA A 7 -33.51 -17.42 22.71
N GLU A 8 -34.66 -17.05 22.13
CA GLU A 8 -35.13 -17.60 20.85
C GLU A 8 -34.19 -17.27 19.69
N TYR A 9 -33.59 -16.07 19.68
CA TYR A 9 -32.59 -15.69 18.69
C TYR A 9 -31.29 -16.52 18.83
N ALA A 10 -30.86 -16.78 20.07
CA ALA A 10 -29.71 -17.64 20.34
C ALA A 10 -29.97 -19.08 19.84
N ASP A 11 -31.13 -19.63 20.17
CA ASP A 11 -31.52 -21.00 19.82
C ASP A 11 -31.69 -21.15 18.29
N ARG A 12 -32.28 -20.15 17.60
CA ARG A 12 -32.40 -20.11 16.13
C ARG A 12 -31.04 -20.09 15.42
N ARG A 13 -30.06 -19.38 15.98
CA ARG A 13 -28.72 -19.23 15.39
C ARG A 13 -27.72 -20.30 15.84
N GLY A 14 -28.12 -21.19 16.75
CA GLY A 14 -27.23 -22.17 17.37
C GLY A 14 -26.13 -21.53 18.23
N TRP A 15 -26.40 -20.35 18.78
CA TRP A 15 -25.45 -19.58 19.59
C TRP A 15 -25.77 -19.70 21.07
N SER A 16 -24.74 -19.52 21.91
CA SER A 16 -24.97 -19.49 23.35
C SER A 16 -25.65 -18.18 23.78
N ARG A 17 -26.58 -18.25 24.74
CA ARG A 17 -27.27 -17.08 25.31
C ARG A 17 -26.32 -15.99 25.86
N PRO A 18 -25.17 -16.34 26.48
CA PRO A 18 -24.14 -15.36 26.86
C PRO A 18 -23.50 -14.66 25.65
N TYR A 19 -23.33 -15.37 24.53
CA TYR A 19 -22.78 -14.79 23.29
C TYR A 19 -23.72 -13.76 22.67
N VAL A 20 -25.03 -14.05 22.63
CA VAL A 20 -26.04 -13.06 22.20
C VAL A 20 -26.04 -11.85 23.12
N SER A 21 -25.95 -12.04 24.44
CA SER A 21 -25.85 -10.94 25.40
C SER A 21 -24.59 -10.08 25.19
N LYS A 22 -23.47 -10.70 24.83
CA LYS A 22 -22.24 -10.00 24.44
C LYS A 22 -22.43 -9.18 23.15
N LEU A 23 -23.07 -9.74 22.12
CA LEU A 23 -23.32 -9.04 20.86
C LEU A 23 -24.26 -7.84 21.04
N VAL A 24 -25.26 -7.97 21.93
CA VAL A 24 -26.11 -6.87 22.40
C VAL A 24 -25.25 -5.77 23.04
N GLY A 25 -24.37 -6.12 23.98
CA GLY A 25 -23.46 -5.15 24.62
C GLY A 25 -22.47 -4.49 23.66
N GLN A 26 -22.16 -5.15 22.54
CA GLN A 26 -21.30 -4.62 21.47
C GLN A 26 -22.05 -3.80 20.42
N GLY A 27 -23.38 -3.63 20.56
CA GLY A 27 -24.20 -2.88 19.59
C GLY A 27 -24.31 -3.55 18.22
N ARG A 28 -24.07 -4.87 18.13
CA ARG A 28 -24.10 -5.64 16.87
C ARG A 28 -25.45 -6.31 16.59
N LEU A 29 -26.43 -6.13 17.47
CA LEU A 29 -27.80 -6.62 17.34
C LEU A 29 -28.76 -5.46 17.51
N VAL A 30 -29.83 -5.45 16.72
CA VAL A 30 -30.91 -4.46 16.81
C VAL A 30 -31.92 -4.91 17.86
N ILE A 31 -32.08 -4.09 18.90
CA ILE A 31 -33.05 -4.34 19.98
C ILE A 31 -34.16 -3.29 19.86
N THR A 32 -35.39 -3.75 19.90
CA THR A 32 -36.58 -2.89 19.93
C THR A 32 -36.82 -2.33 21.34
N ALA A 33 -37.64 -1.28 21.44
CA ALA A 33 -37.96 -0.62 22.72
C ALA A 33 -38.50 -1.59 23.80
N ASP A 34 -39.16 -2.68 23.38
CA ASP A 34 -39.68 -3.73 24.25
C ASP A 34 -38.63 -4.79 24.68
N GLY A 35 -37.35 -4.58 24.35
CA GLY A 35 -36.25 -5.46 24.72
C GLY A 35 -36.12 -6.74 23.87
N LYS A 36 -36.89 -6.86 22.77
CA LYS A 36 -36.83 -7.97 21.82
C LYS A 36 -35.79 -7.73 20.72
N VAL A 37 -35.21 -8.80 20.19
CA VAL A 37 -34.25 -8.76 19.08
C VAL A 37 -35.02 -8.75 17.76
N ASP A 38 -34.75 -7.77 16.91
CA ASP A 38 -35.17 -7.83 15.51
C ASP A 38 -34.18 -8.69 14.74
N ALA A 39 -34.58 -9.91 14.40
CA ALA A 39 -33.67 -10.89 13.81
C ALA A 39 -33.23 -10.51 12.40
N GLU A 40 -34.09 -9.87 11.60
CA GLU A 40 -33.76 -9.49 10.23
C GLU A 40 -32.73 -8.35 10.22
N ALA A 41 -33.02 -7.25 10.94
CA ALA A 41 -32.10 -6.11 11.03
C ALA A 41 -30.78 -6.45 11.74
N SER A 42 -30.82 -7.37 12.71
CA SER A 42 -29.63 -7.88 13.38
C SER A 42 -28.76 -8.74 12.45
N ASP A 43 -29.38 -9.62 11.66
CA ASP A 43 -28.66 -10.45 10.71
C ASP A 43 -28.02 -9.59 9.61
N GLU A 44 -28.67 -8.52 9.16
CA GLU A 44 -28.11 -7.54 8.22
C GLU A 44 -26.92 -6.77 8.80
N LEU A 45 -27.01 -6.27 10.04
CA LEU A 45 -25.88 -5.63 10.72
C LEU A 45 -24.72 -6.59 10.96
N LEU A 46 -25.01 -7.85 11.27
CA LEU A 46 -23.99 -8.88 11.44
C LEU A 46 -23.33 -9.24 10.11
N ALA A 47 -24.09 -9.33 9.03
CA ALA A 47 -23.57 -9.55 7.68
C ALA A 47 -22.71 -8.36 7.22
N ALA A 48 -23.16 -7.13 7.45
CA ALA A 48 -22.42 -5.92 7.11
C ALA A 48 -21.14 -5.74 7.95
N SER A 49 -21.11 -6.22 9.20
CA SER A 49 -19.94 -6.12 10.10
C SER A 49 -19.05 -7.38 10.14
N ALA A 50 -19.44 -8.46 9.46
CA ALA A 50 -18.65 -9.69 9.41
C ALA A 50 -17.42 -9.47 8.52
N ASP A 51 -16.23 -9.79 9.03
CA ASP A 51 -15.02 -9.85 8.23
C ASP A 51 -14.92 -11.22 7.55
N PRO A 52 -15.08 -11.32 6.22
CA PRO A 52 -15.06 -12.60 5.50
C PRO A 52 -13.73 -13.34 5.66
N SER A 53 -12.63 -12.61 5.89
CA SER A 53 -11.30 -13.19 6.04
C SER A 53 -11.07 -13.87 7.41
N LYS A 54 -11.88 -13.53 8.42
CA LYS A 54 -11.85 -14.19 9.74
C LYS A 54 -12.86 -15.33 9.88
N ALA A 55 -13.71 -15.56 8.87
CA ALA A 55 -14.68 -16.66 8.89
C ALA A 55 -13.99 -18.02 9.07
N GLY A 56 -12.86 -18.26 8.39
CA GLY A 56 -12.10 -19.52 8.51
C GLY A 56 -11.38 -19.70 9.86
N VAL A 57 -11.08 -18.62 10.58
CA VAL A 57 -10.48 -18.66 11.93
C VAL A 57 -11.58 -18.84 12.98
N ALA A 58 -12.72 -18.18 12.81
CA ALA A 58 -13.91 -18.38 13.63
C ALA A 58 -14.45 -19.81 13.51
N GLN A 59 -14.46 -20.38 12.30
CA GLN A 59 -14.83 -21.77 12.03
C GLN A 59 -13.89 -22.74 12.75
N ARG A 60 -12.57 -22.54 12.64
CA ARG A 60 -11.55 -23.35 13.33
C ARG A 60 -11.69 -23.27 14.85
N HIS A 61 -11.83 -22.09 15.43
CA HIS A 61 -12.05 -21.94 16.88
C HIS A 61 -13.42 -22.44 17.35
N HIS A 62 -14.42 -22.50 16.46
CA HIS A 62 -15.69 -23.14 16.78
C HIS A 62 -15.54 -24.66 16.80
N GLN A 63 -14.91 -25.25 15.78
CA GLN A 63 -14.60 -26.67 15.70
C GLN A 63 -13.75 -27.13 16.90
N ASP A 64 -12.67 -26.40 17.24
CA ASP A 64 -11.82 -26.68 18.40
C ASP A 64 -12.60 -26.72 19.73
N ARG A 65 -13.62 -25.86 19.88
CA ARG A 65 -14.44 -25.79 21.10
C ARG A 65 -15.50 -26.88 21.16
N VAL A 66 -15.98 -27.34 20.00
CA VAL A 66 -16.89 -28.48 19.89
C VAL A 66 -16.13 -29.78 20.17
N GLU A 67 -14.94 -29.96 19.59
CA GLU A 67 -14.08 -31.14 19.81
C GLU A 67 -13.60 -31.25 21.26
N LYS A 68 -13.27 -30.13 21.91
CA LYS A 68 -12.88 -30.10 23.34
C LYS A 68 -14.06 -30.26 24.29
N GLY A 69 -15.28 -30.51 23.80
CA GLY A 69 -16.46 -30.75 24.64
C GLY A 69 -16.85 -29.57 25.54
N VAL A 70 -16.45 -28.34 25.20
CA VAL A 70 -16.68 -27.14 26.03
C VAL A 70 -18.17 -26.87 26.23
N TYR A 71 -19.01 -27.33 25.31
CA TYR A 71 -20.47 -27.25 25.39
C TYR A 71 -21.12 -28.37 26.22
N ALA A 72 -20.39 -29.45 26.56
CA ALA A 72 -20.89 -30.54 27.39
C ALA A 72 -20.98 -30.17 28.89
N HIS A 73 -20.33 -29.09 29.31
CA HIS A 73 -20.37 -28.58 30.69
C HIS A 73 -21.37 -27.43 30.92
N ILE A 74 -22.21 -27.10 29.93
CA ILE A 74 -23.28 -26.12 30.13
C ILE A 74 -24.48 -26.84 30.78
N ALA A 75 -24.36 -27.14 32.06
CA ALA A 75 -25.54 -27.40 32.88
C ALA A 75 -26.39 -26.11 32.93
N PRO A 76 -27.73 -26.18 32.92
CA PRO A 76 -28.60 -25.00 33.02
C PRO A 76 -28.54 -24.31 34.40
N SER A 77 -27.65 -24.74 35.29
CA SER A 77 -27.45 -24.19 36.63
C SER A 77 -25.96 -24.00 36.89
N ALA A 78 -25.40 -22.91 36.36
CA ALA A 78 -24.14 -22.35 36.82
C ALA A 78 -24.43 -20.94 37.30
N ALA A 79 -24.02 -20.64 38.55
CA ALA A 79 -24.17 -19.32 39.14
C ALA A 79 -23.49 -18.26 38.26
N PRO A 80 -24.09 -17.07 38.07
CA PRO A 80 -23.55 -16.06 37.18
C PRO A 80 -22.18 -15.60 37.66
N SER A 81 -21.16 -15.76 36.83
CA SER A 81 -19.87 -15.12 37.03
C SER A 81 -20.07 -13.60 37.16
N PRO A 82 -19.31 -12.92 38.04
CA PRO A 82 -19.43 -11.48 38.21
C PRO A 82 -19.24 -10.78 36.87
N ALA A 83 -20.14 -9.84 36.58
CA ALA A 83 -20.14 -9.09 35.34
C ALA A 83 -18.80 -8.39 35.17
N LEU A 84 -18.03 -8.81 34.16
CA LEU A 84 -16.92 -8.00 33.64
C LEU A 84 -17.50 -6.64 33.25
N VAL A 85 -16.94 -5.60 33.86
CA VAL A 85 -17.29 -4.20 33.59
C VAL A 85 -17.30 -4.00 32.06
N PRO A 86 -18.42 -3.54 31.48
CA PRO A 86 -18.47 -3.33 30.04
C PRO A 86 -17.41 -2.29 29.67
N PRO A 87 -16.57 -2.53 28.64
CA PRO A 87 -15.80 -1.44 28.05
C PRO A 87 -16.80 -0.36 27.61
N GLY A 88 -16.49 0.90 27.93
CA GLY A 88 -17.33 2.06 27.64
C GLY A 88 -17.75 2.14 26.16
N PRO A 89 -18.75 2.98 25.84
CA PRO A 89 -19.47 2.94 24.57
C PRO A 89 -18.49 3.04 23.40
N ALA A 90 -18.28 1.92 22.72
CA ALA A 90 -17.48 1.85 21.51
C ALA A 90 -18.26 2.58 20.41
N GLY A 91 -17.89 3.84 20.20
CA GLY A 91 -18.38 4.64 19.10
C GLY A 91 -18.05 3.96 17.75
N THR A 92 -19.05 3.98 16.88
CA THR A 92 -18.93 4.00 15.42
C THR A 92 -18.17 2.82 14.76
N THR A 93 -18.96 1.83 14.33
CA THR A 93 -18.63 0.79 13.35
C THR A 93 -18.39 1.19 11.85
N PRO A 94 -18.10 2.45 11.43
CA PRO A 94 -17.65 2.75 10.06
C PRO A 94 -16.12 2.81 9.82
N ASP A 95 -15.25 2.76 10.83
CA ASP A 95 -13.82 3.06 10.62
C ASP A 95 -12.98 1.88 10.14
N TYR A 96 -13.33 0.64 10.53
CA TYR A 96 -12.53 -0.53 10.17
C TYR A 96 -12.56 -0.82 8.67
N GLN A 97 -13.73 -0.75 8.02
CA GLN A 97 -13.85 -1.00 6.58
C GLN A 97 -13.15 0.09 5.78
N LYS A 98 -13.26 1.36 6.21
CA LYS A 98 -12.51 2.48 5.60
C LYS A 98 -11.01 2.30 5.75
N ALA A 99 -10.53 1.91 6.93
CA ALA A 99 -9.12 1.63 7.18
C ALA A 99 -8.62 0.45 6.33
N ARG A 100 -9.43 -0.61 6.19
CA ARG A 100 -9.13 -1.76 5.34
C ARG A 100 -9.06 -1.38 3.86
N ALA A 101 -10.06 -0.66 3.35
CA ALA A 101 -10.07 -0.19 1.97
C ALA A 101 -8.85 0.69 1.65
N ARG A 102 -8.47 1.60 2.56
CA ARG A 102 -7.24 2.40 2.42
C ARG A 102 -5.98 1.55 2.36
N ARG A 103 -5.89 0.52 3.22
CA ARG A 103 -4.75 -0.41 3.23
C ARG A 103 -4.68 -1.22 1.95
N GLU A 104 -5.79 -1.80 1.50
CA GLU A 104 -5.86 -2.58 0.26
C GLU A 104 -5.50 -1.71 -0.96
N HIS A 105 -6.02 -0.47 -1.01
CA HIS A 105 -5.66 0.49 -2.05
C HIS A 105 -4.17 0.87 -2.03
N ALA A 106 -3.60 1.14 -0.86
CA ALA A 106 -2.17 1.44 -0.73
C ALA A 106 -1.28 0.25 -1.16
N LEU A 107 -1.70 -0.99 -0.83
CA LEU A 107 -1.02 -2.20 -1.28
C LEU A 107 -1.12 -2.38 -2.80
N ALA A 108 -2.28 -2.07 -3.40
CA ALA A 108 -2.45 -2.11 -4.85
C ALA A 108 -1.52 -1.12 -5.56
N LEU A 109 -1.44 0.12 -5.07
CA LEU A 109 -0.51 1.13 -5.62
C LEU A 109 0.96 0.70 -5.51
N LEU A 110 1.35 0.13 -4.36
CA LEU A 110 2.71 -0.37 -4.18
C LEU A 110 3.04 -1.51 -5.15
N ALA A 111 2.10 -2.43 -5.37
CA ALA A 111 2.24 -3.51 -6.34
C ALA A 111 2.30 -3.00 -7.79
N GLU A 112 1.53 -1.96 -8.12
CA GLU A 112 1.61 -1.29 -9.42
C GLU A 112 2.98 -0.64 -9.65
N ASP A 113 3.51 0.08 -8.64
CA ASP A 113 4.83 0.71 -8.72
C ASP A 113 5.96 -0.32 -8.82
N GLU A 114 5.89 -1.43 -8.07
CA GLU A 114 6.83 -2.54 -8.18
C GLU A 114 6.78 -3.19 -9.58
N HIS A 115 5.57 -3.39 -10.11
CA HIS A 115 5.40 -3.91 -11.46
C HIS A 115 6.01 -2.96 -12.52
N ARG A 116 5.78 -1.64 -12.39
CA ARG A 116 6.41 -0.63 -13.26
C ARG A 116 7.94 -0.62 -13.15
N LYS A 117 8.50 -0.74 -11.93
CA LYS A 117 9.95 -0.89 -11.72
C LYS A 117 10.49 -2.14 -12.42
N SER A 118 9.83 -3.29 -12.28
CA SER A 118 10.24 -4.54 -12.91
C SER A 118 10.18 -4.51 -14.45
N ARG A 119 9.30 -3.66 -15.00
CA ARG A 119 9.21 -3.37 -16.44
C ARG A 119 10.22 -2.34 -16.93
N GLY A 120 11.03 -1.76 -16.05
CA GLY A 120 12.00 -0.71 -16.39
C GLY A 120 11.39 0.66 -16.67
N GLU A 121 10.16 0.93 -16.23
CA GLU A 121 9.48 2.21 -16.47
C GLU A 121 9.81 3.28 -15.43
N LEU A 122 10.35 2.85 -14.28
CA LEU A 122 10.71 3.73 -13.17
C LEU A 122 12.21 3.58 -12.88
N VAL A 123 12.87 4.73 -12.71
CA VAL A 123 14.30 4.83 -12.36
C VAL A 123 14.46 5.68 -11.12
N GLU A 124 15.56 5.50 -10.39
CA GLU A 124 15.86 6.31 -9.21
C GLU A 124 16.22 7.74 -9.63
N GLN A 125 15.44 8.71 -9.15
CA GLN A 125 15.62 10.12 -9.50
C GLN A 125 17.04 10.63 -9.17
N ALA A 126 17.57 10.25 -8.01
CA ALA A 126 18.91 10.66 -7.59
C ALA A 126 20.01 10.20 -8.55
N LEU A 127 19.88 8.99 -9.11
CA LEU A 127 20.81 8.46 -10.12
C LEU A 127 20.70 9.26 -11.41
N VAL A 128 19.49 9.54 -11.89
CA VAL A 128 19.26 10.35 -13.09
C VAL A 128 19.84 11.75 -12.93
N ASP A 129 19.59 12.41 -11.81
CA ASP A 129 20.10 13.75 -11.53
C ASP A 129 21.64 13.76 -11.49
N SER A 130 22.25 12.77 -10.84
CA SER A 130 23.71 12.64 -10.78
C SER A 130 24.34 12.38 -12.16
N ALA A 131 23.70 11.52 -12.97
CA ALA A 131 24.15 11.20 -14.32
C ALA A 131 24.02 12.43 -15.24
N ALA A 132 22.89 13.14 -15.18
CA ALA A 132 22.67 14.37 -15.93
C ALA A 132 23.67 15.46 -15.55
N PHE A 133 23.95 15.64 -14.25
CA PHE A 133 24.92 16.62 -13.77
C PHE A 133 26.34 16.27 -14.23
N THR A 134 26.73 15.00 -14.14
CA THR A 134 28.01 14.51 -14.63
C THR A 134 28.13 14.73 -16.14
N ALA A 135 27.07 14.42 -16.90
CA ALA A 135 27.06 14.62 -18.33
C ALA A 135 27.22 16.08 -18.74
N ALA A 136 26.47 16.98 -18.09
CA ALA A 136 26.57 18.41 -18.31
C ALA A 136 27.98 18.95 -17.98
N ARG A 137 28.59 18.45 -16.89
CA ARG A 137 29.95 18.82 -16.50
C ARG A 137 30.96 18.39 -17.56
N THR A 138 30.91 17.14 -18.01
CA THR A 138 31.80 16.61 -19.05
C THR A 138 31.71 17.44 -20.33
N LEU A 139 30.49 17.73 -20.80
CA LEU A 139 30.26 18.57 -21.96
C LEU A 139 30.87 19.97 -21.78
N ARG A 140 30.62 20.61 -20.64
CA ARG A 140 31.15 21.95 -20.33
C ARG A 140 32.68 21.94 -20.34
N ASP A 141 33.30 20.98 -19.66
CA ASP A 141 34.75 20.91 -19.52
C ASP A 141 35.42 20.66 -20.89
N LEU A 142 34.79 19.87 -21.77
CA LEU A 142 35.23 19.69 -23.16
C LEU A 142 35.08 20.96 -24.02
N MET A 143 33.94 21.65 -23.93
CA MET A 143 33.69 22.90 -24.66
C MET A 143 34.68 24.00 -24.25
N LEU A 144 34.89 24.20 -22.95
CA LEU A 144 35.84 25.18 -22.43
C LEU A 144 37.30 24.80 -22.67
N GLY A 145 37.55 23.53 -23.00
CA GLY A 145 38.86 23.05 -23.47
C GLY A 145 39.18 23.35 -24.93
N ILE A 146 38.21 23.82 -25.73
CA ILE A 146 38.42 24.15 -27.16
C ILE A 146 39.32 25.37 -27.36
N PRO A 147 39.05 26.55 -26.74
CA PRO A 147 39.78 27.78 -27.04
C PRO A 147 41.30 27.66 -26.97
N PRO A 148 41.92 27.10 -25.90
CA PRO A 148 43.37 27.00 -25.83
C PRO A 148 43.97 26.05 -26.89
N LYS A 149 43.20 25.07 -27.39
CA LYS A 149 43.66 24.13 -28.43
C LYS A 149 43.70 24.76 -29.81
N VAL A 150 42.72 25.62 -30.13
CA VAL A 150 42.60 26.23 -31.46
C VAL A 150 43.24 27.61 -31.56
N ALA A 151 43.45 28.31 -30.43
CA ALA A 151 43.95 29.68 -30.43
C ALA A 151 45.24 29.86 -31.27
N GLY A 152 46.23 28.97 -31.12
CA GLY A 152 47.48 29.05 -31.88
C GLY A 152 47.30 28.86 -33.39
N GLU A 153 46.35 28.01 -33.79
CA GLU A 153 46.05 27.78 -35.21
C GLU A 153 45.34 29.01 -35.81
N LEU A 154 44.38 29.57 -35.07
CA LEU A 154 43.58 30.72 -35.50
C LEU A 154 44.41 32.00 -35.67
N VAL A 155 45.48 32.20 -34.91
CA VAL A 155 46.37 33.38 -35.03
C VAL A 155 46.96 33.52 -36.43
N THR A 156 47.17 32.40 -37.13
CA THR A 156 47.76 32.41 -38.48
C THR A 156 46.75 32.61 -39.60
N LEU A 157 45.45 32.49 -39.31
CA LEU A 157 44.38 32.58 -40.30
C LEU A 157 43.92 34.03 -40.45
N THR A 158 43.84 34.50 -41.69
CA THR A 158 43.35 35.86 -42.03
C THR A 158 41.98 35.85 -42.71
N ASP A 159 41.52 34.70 -43.19
CA ASP A 159 40.22 34.53 -43.84
C ASP A 159 39.13 34.16 -42.82
N PRO A 160 38.07 34.97 -42.67
CA PRO A 160 36.95 34.66 -41.78
C PRO A 160 36.32 33.29 -42.00
N TRP A 161 36.21 32.83 -43.26
CA TRP A 161 35.59 31.54 -43.57
C TRP A 161 36.41 30.36 -43.03
N GLU A 162 37.73 30.40 -43.19
CA GLU A 162 38.60 29.34 -42.67
C GLU A 162 38.63 29.34 -41.13
N ILE A 163 38.56 30.51 -40.49
CA ILE A 163 38.42 30.65 -39.03
C ILE A 163 37.13 29.98 -38.55
N GLU A 164 35.98 30.32 -39.15
CA GLU A 164 34.69 29.75 -38.79
C GLU A 164 34.68 28.23 -39.00
N ARG A 165 35.17 27.77 -40.16
CA ARG A 165 35.29 26.33 -40.47
C ARG A 165 36.12 25.60 -39.43
N ARG A 166 37.24 26.17 -38.98
CA ARG A 166 38.11 25.56 -37.97
C ARG A 166 37.43 25.50 -36.59
N LEU A 167 36.73 26.56 -36.20
CA LEU A 167 35.93 26.60 -34.97
C LEU A 167 34.82 25.55 -34.97
N VAL A 168 34.04 25.48 -36.05
CA VAL A 168 32.96 24.49 -36.20
C VAL A 168 33.51 23.07 -36.14
N GLN A 169 34.64 22.80 -36.79
CA GLN A 169 35.29 21.49 -36.73
C GLN A 169 35.72 21.13 -35.31
N ALA A 170 36.26 22.08 -34.54
CA ALA A 170 36.67 21.85 -33.16
C ALA A 170 35.47 21.61 -32.23
N ILE A 171 34.38 22.36 -32.41
CA ILE A 171 33.13 22.16 -31.65
C ILE A 171 32.55 20.78 -31.94
N ARG A 172 32.44 20.38 -33.22
CA ARG A 172 31.94 19.06 -33.61
C ARG A 172 32.74 17.93 -32.97
N ARG A 173 34.07 17.99 -33.05
CA ARG A 173 34.95 16.99 -32.42
C ARG A 173 34.72 16.90 -30.91
N ALA A 174 34.60 18.02 -30.22
CA ALA A 174 34.37 18.02 -28.78
C ALA A 174 32.98 17.47 -28.40
N LEU A 175 31.95 17.66 -29.24
CA LEU A 175 30.64 17.03 -29.05
C LEU A 175 30.69 15.50 -29.30
N GLU A 176 31.43 15.06 -30.31
CA GLU A 176 31.66 13.63 -30.59
C GLU A 176 32.49 12.95 -29.49
N ASP A 177 33.45 13.66 -28.90
CA ASP A 177 34.20 13.20 -27.73
C ASP A 177 33.30 13.10 -26.50
N ALA A 178 32.41 14.09 -26.29
CA ALA A 178 31.45 14.06 -25.19
C ALA A 178 30.49 12.87 -25.32
N ASP A 179 29.93 12.64 -26.51
CA ASP A 179 29.02 11.52 -26.78
C ASP A 179 29.70 10.17 -26.51
N ARG A 180 30.94 9.97 -26.98
CA ARG A 180 31.70 8.75 -26.70
C ARG A 180 31.96 8.53 -25.21
N GLN A 181 32.30 9.59 -24.47
CA GLN A 181 32.49 9.49 -23.01
C GLN A 181 31.20 9.14 -22.28
N LEU A 182 30.07 9.71 -22.69
CA LEU A 182 28.76 9.40 -22.11
C LEU A 182 28.31 7.97 -22.39
N GLN A 183 28.52 7.47 -23.61
CA GLN A 183 28.21 6.08 -23.96
C GLN A 183 29.07 5.08 -23.16
N SER A 184 30.36 5.37 -22.96
CA SER A 184 31.22 4.51 -22.13
C SER A 184 30.78 4.47 -20.67
N ALA A 185 30.34 5.60 -20.10
CA ALA A 185 29.84 5.65 -18.74
C ALA A 185 28.51 4.89 -18.54
N GLN A 186 27.68 4.80 -19.59
CA GLN A 186 26.44 4.04 -19.56
C GLN A 186 26.69 2.52 -19.55
N GLY A 187 27.64 2.02 -20.34
CA GLY A 187 27.97 0.58 -20.40
C GLY A 187 28.52 0.01 -19.09
N ASP A 188 29.24 0.81 -18.31
CA ASP A 188 29.74 0.41 -16.99
C ASP A 188 28.63 0.30 -15.95
N THR A 189 27.51 1.00 -16.15
CA THR A 189 26.39 1.03 -15.20
C THR A 189 25.44 -0.18 -15.39
N GLU A 190 25.39 -0.77 -16.58
CA GLU A 190 24.55 -1.96 -16.88
C GLU A 190 25.20 -3.30 -16.47
N THR A 191 26.49 -3.31 -16.15
CA THR A 191 27.26 -4.55 -15.92
C THR A 191 27.41 -4.91 -14.43
N ASN A 192 26.83 -4.13 -13.51
CA ASN A 192 26.93 -4.31 -12.06
C ASN A 192 25.55 -4.39 -11.40
#